data_AF-A0A8I2YL56-F1
#
_entry.id   AF-A0A8I2YL56-F1
#
_cell.length_a   1.000
_cell.length_b   1.000
_cell.length_c   1.000
_cell.angle_alpha   90.00
_cell.angle_beta   90.00
_cell.angle_gamma   90.00
#
_symmetry.space_group_name_H-M   'P 1'
#
loop_
_entity.id
_entity.type
_entity.pdbx_description
1 polymer ?
#
loop_
_entity_poly.entity_id
_entity_poly.type
_entity_poly.pdbx_seq_one_letter_code
_entity_poly.pdbx_strand_id
1 'polypeptide(L)'
;MLIRLLAKERLQALVSPWSTVIHDIQHQVLGEEGFEGYLDWGHARGRDFQCLATIGYLIENHPKTTVPGTKALEKWLQKAEPVSTQLRADLHETFGSSGSLNRPTRVAPIEFVMIGVLIYLKRQSLSLTQISSAIEKMRKDVRASHQDIRSNTRVTKHLMEFMAKKIKVSELKSDGDGDKPAALATAKAAKSAKRKRPVYSDDSDTEPTPKVKSTKRPAGSTAAEATKSSKQVSGGDQKISSEKKVATVPKPQVTKPWQPSMSSRTTNNSLSNLSPVPPKKTLLPPLAVQTSRSRAPPPPPSTTNGHNAPSRSTTSASAATLP
;
A
#
# COMPACT_ATOMS: atom_id res chain seq x y z
N MET A 1 -7.96 -32.28 -0.21
CA MET A 1 -8.22 -31.21 -1.20
C MET A 1 -7.26 -30.06 -0.91
N LEU A 2 -6.19 -29.90 -1.69
CA LEU A 2 -5.25 -28.80 -1.48
C LEU A 2 -5.87 -27.51 -2.04
N ILE A 3 -6.25 -26.59 -1.16
CA ILE A 3 -6.76 -25.27 -1.56
C ILE A 3 -5.61 -24.51 -2.22
N ARG A 4 -5.74 -24.22 -3.51
CA ARG A 4 -4.76 -23.43 -4.26
C ARG A 4 -5.00 -21.95 -3.98
N LEU A 5 -4.23 -21.40 -3.05
CA LEU A 5 -4.28 -19.98 -2.71
C LEU A 5 -4.00 -19.10 -3.95
N LEU A 6 -4.78 -18.03 -4.10
CA LEU A 6 -4.47 -17.00 -5.09
C LEU A 6 -3.13 -16.34 -4.75
N ALA A 7 -2.40 -15.87 -5.76
CA ALA A 7 -1.06 -15.30 -5.57
C ALA A 7 -1.02 -14.17 -4.52
N LYS A 8 -2.11 -13.43 -4.35
CA LYS A 8 -2.25 -12.36 -3.33
C LYS A 8 -2.48 -12.89 -1.92
N GLU A 9 -3.23 -13.97 -1.78
CA GLU A 9 -3.45 -14.63 -0.48
C GLU A 9 -2.14 -15.27 0.00
N ARG A 10 -1.37 -15.84 -0.93
CA ARG A 10 -0.04 -16.37 -0.65
C ARG A 10 0.92 -15.30 -0.14
N LEU A 11 0.87 -14.09 -0.68
CA LEU A 11 1.67 -12.95 -0.17
C LEU A 11 1.33 -12.61 1.28
N GLN A 12 0.03 -12.61 1.62
CA GLN A 12 -0.46 -12.29 2.96
C GLN A 12 -0.11 -13.38 3.99
N ALA A 13 -0.04 -14.63 3.56
CA ALA A 13 0.29 -15.79 4.41
C ALA A 13 1.78 -15.94 4.73
N LEU A 14 2.66 -15.13 4.13
CA LEU A 14 4.08 -15.15 4.45
C LEU A 14 4.30 -14.66 5.89
N VAL A 15 5.05 -15.42 6.67
CA VAL A 15 5.49 -15.02 8.01
C VAL A 15 6.96 -14.63 7.92
N SER A 16 7.23 -13.33 7.85
CA SER A 16 8.56 -12.76 7.83
C SER A 16 8.57 -11.42 8.56
N PRO A 17 9.73 -10.92 9.00
CA PRO A 17 9.80 -9.59 9.62
C PRO A 17 9.19 -8.48 8.76
N TRP A 18 9.34 -8.61 7.43
CA TRP A 18 8.80 -7.67 6.46
C TRP A 18 7.28 -7.75 6.35
N SER A 19 6.71 -8.96 6.26
CA SER A 19 5.25 -9.09 6.20
C SER A 19 4.59 -8.64 7.50
N THR A 20 5.21 -8.91 8.66
CA THR A 20 4.73 -8.41 9.96
C THR A 20 4.62 -6.90 9.99
N VAL A 21 5.64 -6.17 9.52
CA VAL A 21 5.58 -4.69 9.46
C VAL A 21 4.45 -4.20 8.56
N ILE A 22 4.21 -4.85 7.40
CA ILE A 22 3.12 -4.47 6.52
C ILE A 22 1.75 -4.76 7.16
N HIS A 23 1.61 -5.88 7.88
CA HIS A 23 0.39 -6.19 8.65
C HIS A 23 0.14 -5.19 9.78
N ASP A 24 1.19 -4.79 10.52
CA ASP A 24 1.09 -3.77 11.56
C ASP A 24 0.56 -2.44 10.98
N ILE A 25 1.11 -2.02 9.84
CA ILE A 25 0.66 -0.81 9.14
C ILE A 25 -0.78 -0.98 8.65
N GLN A 26 -1.11 -2.13 8.05
CA GLN A 26 -2.46 -2.40 7.58
C GLN A 26 -3.47 -2.28 8.73
N HIS A 27 -3.18 -2.90 9.87
CA HIS A 27 -4.02 -2.84 11.06
C HIS A 27 -4.12 -1.42 11.63
N GLN A 28 -3.01 -0.67 11.69
CA GLN A 28 -3.02 0.70 12.22
C GLN A 28 -3.79 1.68 11.32
N VAL A 29 -3.71 1.51 10.01
CA VAL A 29 -4.25 2.47 9.03
C VAL A 29 -5.71 2.15 8.72
N LEU A 30 -6.07 0.86 8.69
CA LEU A 30 -7.37 0.39 8.23
C LEU A 30 -8.25 -0.16 9.35
N GLY A 31 -7.67 -0.46 10.51
CA GLY A 31 -8.34 -1.26 11.52
C GLY A 31 -8.56 -2.70 11.07
N GLU A 32 -9.49 -3.38 11.74
CA GLU A 32 -9.80 -4.79 11.47
C GLU A 32 -10.59 -4.99 10.16
N GLU A 33 -11.35 -3.99 9.73
CA GLU A 33 -12.23 -4.05 8.54
C GLU A 33 -11.49 -3.78 7.22
N GLY A 34 -10.22 -3.36 7.26
CA GLY A 34 -9.47 -3.09 6.04
C GLY A 34 -10.00 -1.87 5.27
N PHE A 35 -9.85 -1.87 3.94
CA PHE A 35 -10.39 -0.80 3.08
C PHE A 35 -11.86 -1.02 2.68
N GLU A 36 -12.56 -1.93 3.35
CA GLU A 36 -13.97 -2.22 3.06
C GLU A 36 -14.80 -0.94 3.23
N GLY A 37 -15.64 -0.62 2.23
CA GLY A 37 -16.42 0.62 2.20
C GLY A 37 -15.67 1.90 1.76
N TYR A 38 -14.35 1.98 1.91
CA TYR A 38 -13.57 3.18 1.53
C TYR A 38 -13.12 3.16 0.06
N LEU A 39 -12.73 1.99 -0.46
CA LEU A 39 -12.17 1.83 -1.81
C LEU A 39 -12.96 0.81 -2.65
N ASP A 40 -13.55 1.28 -3.74
CA ASP A 40 -14.34 0.48 -4.70
C ASP A 40 -13.47 -0.33 -5.70
N TRP A 41 -12.31 -0.82 -5.24
CA TRP A 41 -11.40 -1.64 -6.05
C TRP A 41 -11.61 -3.15 -5.86
N GLY A 42 -12.70 -3.54 -5.18
CA GLY A 42 -13.19 -4.91 -5.00
C GLY A 42 -12.61 -5.64 -3.78
N HIS A 43 -13.43 -6.50 -3.15
CA HIS A 43 -13.16 -7.29 -1.93
C HIS A 43 -12.13 -8.43 -2.10
N ALA A 44 -11.20 -8.31 -3.05
CA ALA A 44 -10.21 -9.34 -3.26
C ALA A 44 -9.19 -9.33 -2.10
N ARG A 45 -9.32 -10.31 -1.21
CA ARG A 45 -8.43 -10.54 -0.07
C ARG A 45 -6.96 -10.41 -0.46
N GLY A 46 -6.19 -9.68 0.35
CA GLY A 46 -4.75 -9.45 0.16
C GLY A 46 -4.38 -8.35 -0.86
N ARG A 47 -5.35 -7.65 -1.48
CA ARG A 47 -5.06 -6.51 -2.36
C ARG A 47 -4.46 -5.33 -1.62
N ASP A 48 -5.00 -5.03 -0.45
CA ASP A 48 -4.55 -3.95 0.43
C ASP A 48 -3.11 -4.18 0.86
N PHE A 49 -2.85 -5.40 1.36
CA PHE A 49 -1.52 -5.88 1.71
C PHE A 49 -0.54 -5.76 0.53
N GLN A 50 -0.95 -6.20 -0.67
CA GLN A 50 -0.10 -6.07 -1.86
C GLN A 50 0.25 -4.60 -2.15
N CYS A 51 -0.71 -3.68 -2.02
CA CYS A 51 -0.46 -2.27 -2.28
C CYS A 51 0.49 -1.65 -1.24
N LEU A 52 0.25 -1.93 0.05
CA LEU A 52 1.14 -1.47 1.14
C LEU A 52 2.56 -2.04 0.99
N ALA A 53 2.70 -3.33 0.70
CA ALA A 53 3.99 -3.95 0.44
C ALA A 53 4.69 -3.32 -0.78
N THR A 54 3.94 -2.99 -1.84
CA THR A 54 4.49 -2.30 -3.01
C THR A 54 5.01 -0.90 -2.66
N ILE A 55 4.30 -0.16 -1.80
CA ILE A 55 4.75 1.15 -1.29
C ILE A 55 6.05 0.98 -0.50
N GLY A 56 6.11 0.03 0.43
CA GLY A 56 7.33 -0.26 1.21
C GLY A 56 8.53 -0.64 0.34
N TYR A 57 8.31 -1.45 -0.69
CA TYR A 57 9.34 -1.80 -1.66
C TYR A 57 9.87 -0.55 -2.39
N LEU A 58 8.99 0.32 -2.87
CA LEU A 58 9.37 1.53 -3.62
C LEU A 58 10.09 2.55 -2.74
N ILE A 59 9.73 2.66 -1.46
CA ILE A 59 10.41 3.52 -0.49
C ILE A 59 11.84 3.01 -0.23
N GLU A 60 12.01 1.71 0.06
CA GLU A 60 13.34 1.12 0.32
C GLU A 60 14.27 1.24 -0.90
N ASN A 61 13.73 1.07 -2.12
CA ASN A 61 14.52 1.02 -3.34
C ASN A 61 14.60 2.37 -4.07
N HIS A 62 14.13 3.46 -3.47
CA HIS A 62 14.22 4.80 -4.06
C HIS A 62 15.71 5.18 -4.29
N PRO A 63 16.11 5.71 -5.47
CA PRO A 63 15.27 6.34 -6.51
C PRO A 63 14.77 5.41 -7.63
N LYS A 64 14.84 4.09 -7.48
CA LYS A 64 14.37 3.16 -8.51
C LYS A 64 12.86 3.29 -8.69
N THR A 65 12.44 3.60 -9.92
CA THR A 65 11.03 3.90 -10.23
C THR A 65 10.23 2.71 -10.74
N THR A 66 10.81 1.52 -10.73
CA THR A 66 10.17 0.30 -11.25
C THR A 66 9.26 -0.31 -10.20
N VAL A 67 7.96 -0.40 -10.50
CA VAL A 67 7.00 -1.12 -9.66
C VAL A 67 7.31 -2.63 -9.70
N PRO A 68 7.47 -3.30 -8.55
CA PRO A 68 7.76 -4.71 -8.50
C PRO A 68 6.58 -5.54 -9.00
N GLY A 69 6.87 -6.58 -9.79
CA GLY A 69 5.92 -7.66 -10.06
C GLY A 69 5.76 -8.56 -8.83
N THR A 70 4.70 -9.39 -8.81
CA THR A 70 4.37 -10.28 -7.69
C THR A 70 5.55 -11.13 -7.21
N LYS A 71 6.31 -11.75 -8.12
CA LYS A 71 7.49 -12.57 -7.76
C LYS A 71 8.60 -11.78 -7.08
N ALA A 72 8.83 -10.54 -7.53
CA ALA A 72 9.84 -9.67 -6.91
C ALA A 72 9.39 -9.25 -5.51
N LEU A 73 8.10 -8.99 -5.34
CA LEU A 73 7.51 -8.63 -4.05
C LEU A 73 7.53 -9.82 -3.07
N GLU A 74 7.21 -11.04 -3.51
CA GLU A 74 7.33 -12.26 -2.71
C GLU A 74 8.76 -12.45 -2.21
N LYS A 75 9.75 -12.35 -3.11
CA LYS A 75 11.18 -12.47 -2.76
C LYS A 75 11.60 -11.39 -1.75
N TRP A 76 11.11 -10.17 -1.93
CA TRP A 76 11.41 -9.05 -1.04
C TRP A 76 10.82 -9.27 0.36
N LEU A 77 9.56 -9.71 0.45
CA LEU A 77 8.93 -10.04 1.72
C LEU A 77 9.62 -11.22 2.42
N GLN A 78 10.21 -12.16 1.68
CA GLN A 78 10.90 -13.32 2.25
C GLN A 78 12.31 -13.03 2.80
N LYS A 79 12.79 -11.79 2.74
CA LYS A 79 14.06 -11.41 3.37
C LYS A 79 14.04 -11.78 4.86
N ALA A 80 15.04 -12.54 5.30
CA ALA A 80 15.20 -12.93 6.71
C ALA A 80 15.74 -11.78 7.58
N GLU A 81 16.39 -10.80 6.94
CA GLU A 81 16.95 -9.64 7.62
C GLU A 81 15.83 -8.79 8.27
N PRO A 82 16.05 -8.31 9.51
CA PRO A 82 15.09 -7.44 10.16
C PRO A 82 14.90 -6.14 9.36
N VAL A 83 13.67 -5.64 9.33
CA VAL A 83 13.36 -4.35 8.70
C VAL A 83 14.11 -3.25 9.42
N SER A 84 14.78 -2.36 8.69
CA SER A 84 15.49 -1.25 9.30
C SER A 84 14.53 -0.36 10.11
N THR A 85 14.99 0.10 11.28
CA THR A 85 14.20 0.95 12.17
C THR A 85 13.75 2.24 11.48
N GLN A 86 14.62 2.79 10.63
CA GLN A 86 14.33 3.96 9.81
C GLN A 86 13.18 3.70 8.83
N LEU A 87 13.23 2.60 8.08
CA LEU A 87 12.17 2.28 7.10
C LEU A 87 10.83 2.04 7.80
N ARG A 88 10.84 1.38 8.95
CA ARG A 88 9.63 1.19 9.76
C ARG A 88 9.05 2.54 10.19
N ALA A 89 9.88 3.44 10.71
CA ALA A 89 9.45 4.79 11.08
C ALA A 89 8.92 5.56 9.87
N ASP A 90 9.60 5.48 8.73
CA ASP A 90 9.20 6.13 7.48
C ASP A 90 7.84 5.64 6.99
N LEU A 91 7.56 4.34 7.09
CA LEU A 91 6.26 3.79 6.73
C LEU A 91 5.17 4.25 7.69
N HIS A 92 5.38 4.16 9.00
CA HIS A 92 4.41 4.62 9.99
C HIS A 92 4.12 6.12 9.85
N GLU A 93 5.13 6.94 9.57
CA GLU A 93 4.92 8.38 9.36
C GLU A 93 4.14 8.66 8.07
N THR A 94 4.45 7.93 7.00
CA THR A 94 3.75 8.05 5.72
C THR A 94 2.26 7.79 5.87
N PHE A 95 1.87 6.70 6.53
CA PHE A 95 0.46 6.34 6.69
C PHE A 95 -0.21 6.92 7.95
N GLY A 96 0.53 7.34 8.97
CA GLY A 96 -0.04 8.03 10.12
C GLY A 96 -0.63 9.40 9.76
N SER A 97 -0.17 10.00 8.66
CA SER A 97 -0.68 11.27 8.13
C SER A 97 -1.96 11.15 7.29
N SER A 98 -2.38 9.93 6.91
CA SER A 98 -3.43 9.72 5.91
C SER A 98 -4.87 9.77 6.44
N GLY A 99 -5.08 10.16 7.70
CA GLY A 99 -6.40 10.29 8.32
C GLY A 99 -7.35 11.31 7.67
N SER A 100 -6.95 11.93 6.55
CA SER A 100 -7.75 12.85 5.73
C SER A 100 -8.22 12.28 4.39
N LEU A 101 -7.98 10.99 4.11
CA LEU A 101 -8.55 10.29 2.92
C LEU A 101 -10.08 10.03 3.05
N ASN A 102 -10.77 10.76 3.92
CA ASN A 102 -12.14 10.52 4.38
C ASN A 102 -13.23 10.87 3.35
N ARG A 103 -12.88 10.99 2.06
CA ARG A 103 -13.88 11.16 1.00
C ARG A 103 -13.87 9.95 0.09
N PRO A 104 -15.04 9.30 -0.13
CA PRO A 104 -15.17 8.16 -1.03
C PRO A 104 -15.01 8.65 -2.48
N THR A 105 -13.76 8.81 -2.91
CA THR A 105 -13.42 8.98 -4.31
C THR A 105 -12.77 7.69 -4.74
N ARG A 106 -13.45 6.88 -5.56
CA ARG A 106 -12.92 5.62 -6.13
C ARG A 106 -11.45 5.77 -6.48
N VAL A 107 -10.51 5.15 -5.74
CA VAL A 107 -9.06 5.20 -6.01
C VAL A 107 -8.66 3.86 -6.65
N ALA A 108 -8.00 3.91 -7.81
CA ALA A 108 -7.47 2.70 -8.43
C ALA A 108 -6.21 2.22 -7.70
N PRO A 109 -5.85 0.93 -7.80
CA PRO A 109 -4.77 0.43 -6.96
C PRO A 109 -3.41 1.08 -7.17
N ILE A 110 -3.09 1.38 -8.42
CA ILE A 110 -1.85 2.07 -8.73
C ILE A 110 -1.85 3.53 -8.28
N GLU A 111 -3.01 4.20 -8.25
CA GLU A 111 -3.11 5.56 -7.69
C GLU A 111 -2.79 5.51 -6.20
N PHE A 112 -3.36 4.56 -5.44
CA PHE A 112 -3.10 4.42 -4.00
C PHE A 112 -1.61 4.17 -3.71
N VAL A 113 -0.96 3.27 -4.47
CA VAL A 113 0.49 3.04 -4.35
C VAL A 113 1.28 4.33 -4.57
N MET A 114 0.97 5.08 -5.64
CA MET A 114 1.69 6.30 -5.97
C MET A 114 1.40 7.45 -4.99
N ILE A 115 0.21 7.49 -4.37
CA ILE A 115 -0.11 8.42 -3.28
C ILE A 115 0.82 8.17 -2.09
N GLY A 116 0.99 6.92 -1.66
CA GLY A 116 1.90 6.57 -0.57
C GLY A 116 3.34 7.01 -0.85
N VAL A 117 3.83 6.76 -2.07
CA VAL A 117 5.17 7.20 -2.50
C VAL A 117 5.28 8.73 -2.55
N LEU A 118 4.26 9.43 -3.05
CA LEU A 118 4.24 10.90 -3.09
C LEU A 118 4.35 11.50 -1.69
N ILE A 119 3.58 10.98 -0.74
CA ILE A 119 3.62 11.42 0.66
C ILE A 119 5.02 11.22 1.22
N TYR A 120 5.62 10.03 1.08
CA TYR A 120 6.99 9.76 1.53
C TYR A 120 7.99 10.78 0.97
N LEU A 121 7.96 11.04 -0.34
CA LEU A 121 8.93 11.90 -1.01
C LEU A 121 8.75 13.40 -0.69
N LYS A 122 7.53 13.83 -0.38
CA LYS A 122 7.20 15.27 -0.25
C LYS A 122 6.87 15.70 1.17
N ARG A 123 6.70 14.80 2.14
CA ARG A 123 6.34 15.14 3.53
C ARG A 123 7.32 16.04 4.26
N GLN A 124 8.60 16.02 3.85
CA GLN A 124 9.64 16.88 4.43
C GLN A 124 9.63 18.30 3.84
N SER A 125 9.09 18.48 2.64
CA SER A 125 9.14 19.75 1.90
C SER A 125 7.80 20.47 1.79
N LEU A 126 6.68 19.74 1.85
CA LEU A 126 5.34 20.28 1.61
C LEU A 126 4.45 20.13 2.84
N SER A 127 3.51 21.07 3.00
CA SER A 127 2.44 20.99 4.00
C SER A 127 1.43 19.90 3.67
N LEU A 128 0.64 19.46 4.66
CA LEU A 128 -0.38 18.43 4.44
C LEU A 128 -1.43 18.88 3.41
N THR A 129 -1.79 20.17 3.43
CA THR A 129 -2.70 20.79 2.46
C THR A 129 -2.11 20.79 1.05
N GLN A 130 -0.83 21.12 0.91
CA GLN A 130 -0.14 21.08 -0.37
C GLN A 130 -0.02 19.65 -0.92
N ILE A 131 0.27 18.66 -0.07
CA ILE A 131 0.32 17.24 -0.45
C ILE A 131 -1.05 16.76 -0.93
N SER A 132 -2.12 17.09 -0.21
CA SER A 132 -3.50 16.79 -0.62
C SER A 132 -3.81 17.41 -1.99
N SER A 133 -3.45 18.69 -2.19
CA SER A 133 -3.61 19.36 -3.48
C SER A 133 -2.79 18.71 -4.60
N ALA A 134 -1.57 18.24 -4.31
CA ALA A 134 -0.73 17.54 -5.28
C ALA A 134 -1.33 16.17 -5.66
N ILE A 135 -1.90 15.44 -4.70
CA ILE A 135 -2.62 14.19 -4.94
C ILE A 135 -3.83 14.43 -5.85
N GLU A 136 -4.66 15.45 -5.57
CA GLU A 136 -5.80 15.81 -6.41
C GLU A 136 -5.37 16.08 -7.87
N LYS A 137 -4.29 16.85 -8.07
CA LYS A 137 -3.77 17.17 -9.40
C LYS A 137 -3.22 15.94 -10.11
N MET A 138 -2.41 15.12 -9.43
CA MET A 138 -1.86 13.88 -9.97
C MET A 138 -2.96 12.96 -10.50
N ARG A 139 -4.03 12.80 -9.71
CA ARG A 139 -5.17 11.95 -10.07
C ARG A 139 -5.98 12.51 -11.23
N LYS A 140 -6.18 13.83 -11.30
CA LYS A 140 -6.83 14.47 -12.44
C LYS A 140 -6.00 14.30 -13.73
N ASP A 141 -4.69 14.51 -13.66
CA ASP A 141 -3.77 14.40 -14.80
C ASP A 141 -3.73 12.97 -15.38
N VAL A 142 -3.63 11.95 -14.52
CA VAL A 142 -3.59 10.55 -14.98
C VAL A 142 -4.93 10.11 -15.58
N ARG A 143 -6.07 10.53 -15.01
CA ARG A 143 -7.40 10.17 -15.52
C ARG A 143 -7.80 10.91 -16.79
N ALA A 144 -7.27 12.11 -16.99
CA ALA A 144 -7.42 12.82 -18.26
C ALA A 144 -6.61 12.14 -19.37
N SER A 145 -5.46 11.55 -19.04
CA SER A 145 -4.53 10.96 -20.01
C SER A 145 -4.79 9.49 -20.32
N HIS A 146 -5.41 8.74 -19.40
CA HIS A 146 -5.62 7.30 -19.53
C HIS A 146 -7.07 6.92 -19.20
N GLN A 147 -7.73 6.24 -20.13
CA GLN A 147 -9.07 5.70 -19.92
C GLN A 147 -9.08 4.52 -18.94
N ASP A 148 -8.05 3.66 -19.01
CA ASP A 148 -7.86 2.55 -18.08
C ASP A 148 -6.70 2.86 -17.13
N ILE A 149 -7.04 3.05 -15.86
CA ILE A 149 -6.10 3.40 -14.77
C ILE A 149 -5.67 2.19 -13.94
N ARG A 150 -5.84 0.97 -14.45
CA ARG A 150 -5.26 -0.24 -13.83
C ARG A 150 -3.73 -0.20 -13.86
N SER A 151 -3.09 -1.06 -13.05
CA SER A 151 -1.62 -1.16 -12.98
C SER A 151 -1.02 -1.54 -14.33
N ASN A 152 -0.58 -0.52 -15.07
CA ASN A 152 0.06 -0.62 -16.37
C ASN A 152 1.36 0.18 -16.32
N THR A 153 2.43 -0.33 -16.93
CA THR A 153 3.73 0.35 -17.03
C THR A 153 3.63 1.78 -17.56
N ARG A 154 2.70 2.06 -18.50
CA ARG A 154 2.45 3.42 -19.02
C ARG A 154 1.88 4.35 -17.95
N VAL A 155 0.89 3.88 -17.18
CA VAL A 155 0.25 4.63 -16.09
C VAL A 155 1.24 4.86 -14.96
N THR A 156 1.99 3.83 -14.56
CA THR A 156 3.07 3.93 -13.56
C THR A 156 4.11 4.97 -13.96
N LYS A 157 4.63 4.91 -15.20
CA LYS A 157 5.61 5.87 -15.68
C LYS A 157 5.05 7.30 -15.66
N HIS A 158 3.81 7.49 -16.09
CA HIS A 158 3.14 8.78 -16.05
C HIS A 158 3.06 9.34 -14.62
N LEU A 159 2.63 8.53 -13.64
CA LEU A 159 2.52 8.93 -12.24
C LEU A 159 3.89 9.30 -11.63
N MET A 160 4.93 8.51 -11.92
CA MET A 160 6.30 8.81 -11.48
C MET A 160 6.84 10.09 -12.12
N GLU A 161 6.60 10.31 -13.41
CA GLU A 161 6.98 11.54 -14.12
C GLU A 161 6.25 12.77 -13.55
N PHE A 162 4.97 12.63 -13.19
CA PHE A 162 4.22 13.69 -12.52
C PHE A 162 4.92 14.11 -11.21
N MET A 163 5.25 13.14 -10.35
CA MET A 163 5.90 13.41 -9.06
C MET A 163 7.28 14.06 -9.19
N ALA A 164 8.05 13.64 -10.20
CA ALA A 164 9.39 14.16 -10.45
C ALA A 164 9.40 15.54 -11.10
N LYS A 165 8.47 15.82 -12.03
CA LYS A 165 8.57 16.98 -12.93
C LYS A 165 7.42 17.98 -12.86
N LYS A 166 6.21 17.53 -12.53
CA LYS A 166 4.99 18.36 -12.64
C LYS A 166 4.55 19.01 -11.33
N ILE A 167 5.11 18.59 -10.18
CA ILE A 167 4.78 19.21 -8.89
C ILE A 167 5.52 20.55 -8.78
N LYS A 168 4.77 21.66 -8.98
CA LYS A 168 5.24 23.02 -8.72
C LYS A 168 4.57 23.57 -7.47
N VAL A 169 5.37 23.96 -6.48
CA VAL A 169 4.87 24.43 -5.16
C VAL A 169 3.96 25.65 -5.30
N SER A 170 4.28 26.57 -6.23
CA SER A 170 3.50 27.79 -6.48
C SER A 170 2.07 27.54 -6.97
N GLU A 171 1.79 26.38 -7.55
CA GLU A 171 0.45 26.05 -8.03
C GLU A 171 -0.35 25.24 -7.01
N LEU A 172 0.23 24.85 -5.86
CA LEU A 172 -0.45 24.07 -4.83
C LEU A 172 -1.24 24.98 -3.89
N LYS A 173 -2.33 24.45 -3.32
CA LYS A 173 -3.10 25.15 -2.28
C LYS A 173 -2.24 25.32 -1.03
N SER A 174 -2.07 26.55 -0.56
CA SER A 174 -1.43 26.88 0.72
C SER A 174 -2.44 26.75 1.87
N ASP A 175 -1.97 26.40 3.07
CA ASP A 175 -2.77 26.38 4.29
C ASP A 175 -2.96 27.77 4.94
N GLY A 176 -2.18 28.77 4.54
CA GLY A 176 -2.17 30.11 5.14
C GLY A 176 -1.54 30.19 6.54
N ASP A 177 -1.05 29.08 7.11
CA ASP A 177 -0.38 28.99 8.42
C ASP A 177 1.14 28.73 8.27
N GLY A 178 1.71 29.28 7.19
CA GLY A 178 3.14 29.18 6.89
C GLY A 178 3.58 27.82 6.34
N ASP A 179 2.66 27.02 5.78
CA ASP A 179 2.94 25.79 5.03
C ASP A 179 3.99 24.88 5.71
N LYS A 180 3.77 24.61 7.00
CA LYS A 180 4.69 23.79 7.80
C LYS A 180 4.77 22.38 7.20
N PRO A 181 5.98 21.80 7.05
CA PRO A 181 6.15 20.45 6.52
C PRO A 181 5.29 19.41 7.22
N ALA A 182 4.67 18.52 6.45
CA ALA A 182 3.77 17.50 6.98
C ALA A 182 4.44 16.59 8.03
N ALA A 183 5.75 16.34 7.89
CA ALA A 183 6.55 15.58 8.85
C ALA A 183 6.55 16.19 10.27
N LEU A 184 6.46 17.52 10.38
CA LEU A 184 6.40 18.21 11.68
C LEU A 184 5.01 18.18 12.30
N ALA A 185 3.97 18.16 11.45
CA ALA A 185 2.58 18.11 11.91
C ALA A 185 2.26 16.75 12.57
N THR A 186 2.69 15.65 11.97
CA THR A 186 2.47 14.28 12.50
C THR A 186 3.21 14.06 13.82
N ALA A 187 4.44 14.56 13.94
CA ALA A 187 5.24 14.45 15.17
C ALA A 187 4.59 15.16 16.38
N LYS A 188 3.86 16.25 16.16
CA LYS A 188 3.14 16.96 17.23
C LYS A 188 1.90 16.18 17.71
N ALA A 189 1.13 15.61 16.78
CA ALA A 189 -0.07 14.84 17.12
C ALA A 189 0.25 13.60 17.99
N ALA A 190 1.38 12.93 17.72
CA ALA A 190 1.83 11.79 18.53
C ALA A 190 2.16 12.17 19.98
N LYS A 191 2.65 13.39 20.22
CA LYS A 191 2.98 13.88 21.57
C LYS A 191 1.73 14.29 22.37
N SER A 192 0.72 14.86 21.73
CA SER A 192 -0.52 15.24 22.41
C SER A 192 -1.35 14.02 22.83
N ALA A 193 -1.34 12.93 22.07
CA ALA A 193 -2.10 11.71 22.37
C ALA A 193 -1.66 11.00 23.67
N LYS A 194 -0.42 11.21 24.14
CA LYS A 194 0.06 10.63 25.41
C LYS A 194 -0.34 11.42 26.66
N ARG A 195 -0.95 12.60 26.51
CA ARG A 195 -1.23 13.50 27.63
C ARG A 195 -2.73 13.71 27.78
N LYS A 196 -3.42 12.71 28.34
CA LYS A 196 -4.67 12.77 29.14
C LYS A 196 -5.34 11.39 29.18
N ARG A 197 -4.81 10.48 29.99
CA ARG A 197 -5.70 9.56 30.71
C ARG A 197 -5.94 10.24 32.06
N PRO A 198 -7.14 10.78 32.34
CA PRO A 198 -7.50 11.03 33.72
C PRO A 198 -7.43 9.67 34.42
N VAL A 199 -6.60 9.59 35.46
CA VAL A 199 -6.69 8.51 36.43
C VAL A 199 -8.06 8.69 37.07
N TYR A 200 -9.04 7.91 36.62
CA TYR A 200 -10.29 7.76 37.34
C TYR A 200 -9.92 6.97 38.59
N SER A 201 -9.68 7.70 39.68
CA SER A 201 -9.66 7.15 41.02
C SER A 201 -11.10 6.71 41.29
N ASP A 202 -11.32 5.41 41.19
CA ASP A 202 -12.54 4.73 41.60
C ASP A 202 -12.62 4.82 43.14
N ASP A 203 -13.19 5.92 43.62
CA ASP A 203 -13.59 6.12 45.02
C ASP A 203 -14.95 5.43 45.21
N SER A 204 -14.89 4.11 45.38
CA SER A 204 -16.04 3.31 45.77
C SER A 204 -16.24 3.38 47.28
N ASP A 205 -17.38 3.97 47.62
CA ASP A 205 -18.07 4.09 48.91
C ASP A 205 -17.75 2.96 49.91
N THR A 206 -17.15 3.33 51.04
CA THR A 206 -16.81 2.43 52.15
C THR A 206 -17.87 2.54 53.25
N GLU A 207 -18.67 1.47 53.42
CA GLU A 207 -19.44 1.21 54.65
C GLU A 207 -18.49 0.90 55.84
N PRO A 208 -18.84 1.27 57.09
CA PRO A 208 -17.89 1.28 58.20
C PRO A 208 -17.71 -0.11 58.83
N THR A 209 -16.47 -0.61 58.84
CA THR A 209 -16.07 -1.77 59.65
C THR A 209 -15.30 -1.35 60.92
N PRO A 210 -15.43 -2.08 62.04
CA PRO A 210 -14.94 -1.63 63.33
C PRO A 210 -13.43 -1.84 63.50
N LYS A 211 -12.86 -0.89 64.26
CA LYS A 211 -11.47 -0.75 64.71
C LYS A 211 -10.82 -2.07 65.15
N VAL A 212 -9.66 -2.39 64.57
CA VAL A 212 -8.58 -3.13 65.27
C VAL A 212 -7.25 -2.41 65.10
N LYS A 213 -6.61 -2.18 66.26
CA LYS A 213 -5.40 -1.41 66.50
C LYS A 213 -4.16 -1.98 65.80
N SER A 214 -3.39 -1.07 65.21
CA SER A 214 -1.93 -0.95 65.18
C SER A 214 -1.06 -2.13 65.64
N THR A 215 -0.02 -2.47 64.87
CA THR A 215 1.38 -2.37 65.36
C THR A 215 2.39 -2.21 64.22
N LYS A 216 3.45 -1.45 64.52
CA LYS A 216 4.55 -0.97 63.67
C LYS A 216 5.66 -2.02 63.42
N ARG A 217 6.32 -1.88 62.25
CA ARG A 217 7.79 -2.01 61.94
C ARG A 217 8.43 -3.42 62.05
N PRO A 218 9.69 -3.63 61.59
CA PRO A 218 10.44 -3.07 60.43
C PRO A 218 11.24 -4.15 59.64
N ALA A 219 12.13 -3.68 58.75
CA ALA A 219 13.11 -4.38 57.91
C ALA A 219 13.99 -5.47 58.55
N GLY A 220 14.49 -6.40 57.73
CA GLY A 220 15.71 -7.17 58.01
C GLY A 220 15.83 -8.56 57.35
N SER A 221 16.73 -8.67 56.37
CA SER A 221 17.76 -9.71 56.15
C SER A 221 17.48 -11.24 56.19
N THR A 222 18.23 -11.93 55.29
CA THR A 222 18.77 -13.32 55.38
C THR A 222 17.77 -14.49 55.33
N ALA A 223 18.06 -15.71 54.90
CA ALA A 223 19.09 -16.42 54.13
C ALA A 223 18.66 -17.91 54.17
N ALA A 224 19.05 -18.72 53.18
CA ALA A 224 18.93 -20.19 53.16
C ALA A 224 17.47 -20.74 53.23
N GLU A 225 17.11 -21.96 52.83
CA GLU A 225 17.84 -23.21 52.70
C GLU A 225 17.10 -24.18 51.76
N ALA A 226 17.78 -25.26 51.44
CA ALA A 226 17.58 -26.25 50.38
C ALA A 226 16.37 -27.20 50.51
N THR A 227 16.05 -27.83 49.38
CA THR A 227 15.67 -29.26 49.25
C THR A 227 15.68 -29.60 47.75
N LYS A 228 16.73 -30.21 47.17
CA LYS A 228 17.09 -31.65 47.10
C LYS A 228 15.89 -32.60 46.88
N SER A 229 15.85 -33.22 45.69
CA SER A 229 15.74 -34.68 45.42
C SER A 229 15.25 -34.87 43.96
N SER A 230 16.06 -35.25 42.98
CA SER A 230 16.71 -36.56 42.70
C SER A 230 15.81 -37.60 42.00
N LYS A 231 16.04 -37.79 40.69
CA LYS A 231 16.22 -39.07 39.94
C LYS A 231 16.15 -38.73 38.43
N GLN A 232 17.22 -38.80 37.62
CA GLN A 232 18.08 -39.94 37.24
C GLN A 232 17.22 -41.13 36.76
N VAL A 233 17.30 -41.56 35.51
CA VAL A 233 18.27 -42.59 35.06
C VAL A 233 18.25 -42.74 33.52
N SER A 234 19.47 -42.96 32.98
CA SER A 234 19.91 -43.65 31.73
C SER A 234 19.32 -43.19 30.38
N GLY A 235 20.10 -43.04 29.32
CA GLY A 235 21.34 -43.72 28.97
C GLY A 235 21.14 -44.34 27.58
N GLY A 236 21.98 -43.99 26.61
CA GLY A 236 21.81 -44.43 25.23
C GLY A 236 22.90 -43.89 24.31
N ASP A 237 24.13 -44.34 24.54
CA ASP A 237 25.20 -44.38 23.55
C ASP A 237 24.71 -45.11 22.28
N GLN A 238 24.81 -44.47 21.12
CA GLN A 238 25.03 -45.17 19.86
C GLN A 238 26.06 -44.43 19.01
N LYS A 239 27.29 -44.94 19.13
CA LYS A 239 28.35 -44.93 18.13
C LYS A 239 28.13 -46.12 17.18
N ILE A 240 28.56 -45.97 15.93
CA ILE A 240 28.74 -46.93 14.80
C ILE A 240 27.88 -46.48 13.60
N SER A 241 28.26 -46.65 12.34
CA SER A 241 29.50 -46.43 11.60
C SER A 241 29.07 -46.39 10.12
N SER A 242 29.85 -45.67 9.29
CA SER A 242 30.11 -45.96 7.87
C SER A 242 29.04 -46.69 7.04
N GLU A 243 28.44 -46.00 6.07
CA GLU A 243 28.32 -46.58 4.72
C GLU A 243 28.38 -45.51 3.63
N LYS A 244 29.37 -45.70 2.75
CA LYS A 244 29.56 -45.00 1.48
C LYS A 244 28.36 -45.29 0.57
N LYS A 245 27.71 -44.24 0.06
CA LYS A 245 27.10 -44.28 -1.27
C LYS A 245 27.59 -43.11 -2.11
N VAL A 246 28.59 -43.43 -2.92
CA VAL A 246 29.01 -42.70 -4.10
C VAL A 246 27.82 -42.66 -5.05
N ALA A 247 27.17 -41.50 -5.17
CA ALA A 247 26.26 -41.22 -6.25
C ALA A 247 27.01 -40.40 -7.30
N THR A 248 27.20 -41.07 -8.42
CA THR A 248 27.85 -40.66 -9.66
C THR A 248 27.48 -39.24 -10.10
N VAL A 249 28.51 -38.40 -10.23
CA VAL A 249 28.50 -37.14 -10.95
C VAL A 249 28.16 -37.42 -12.42
N PRO A 250 27.06 -36.87 -12.99
CA PRO A 250 26.88 -36.89 -14.43
C PRO A 250 27.92 -35.96 -15.07
N LYS A 251 28.79 -36.60 -15.84
CA LYS A 251 29.76 -36.04 -16.78
C LYS A 251 29.14 -34.86 -17.57
N PRO A 252 29.75 -33.67 -17.60
CA PRO A 252 29.33 -32.63 -18.53
C PRO A 252 29.61 -33.12 -19.96
N GLN A 253 28.55 -33.39 -20.72
CA GLN A 253 28.66 -33.57 -22.16
C GLN A 253 29.08 -32.23 -22.77
N VAL A 254 30.32 -32.21 -23.25
CA VAL A 254 30.82 -31.21 -24.20
C VAL A 254 30.05 -31.41 -25.50
N THR A 255 29.02 -30.60 -25.72
CA THR A 255 28.37 -30.46 -27.03
C THR A 255 28.50 -29.03 -27.51
N LYS A 256 29.46 -28.88 -28.44
CA LYS A 256 29.54 -27.98 -29.59
C LYS A 256 29.54 -26.46 -29.33
N PRO A 257 30.60 -25.75 -29.77
CA PRO A 257 30.61 -24.30 -29.80
C PRO A 257 29.57 -23.78 -30.80
N TRP A 258 28.75 -22.85 -30.33
CA TRP A 258 27.85 -22.06 -31.15
C TRP A 258 28.70 -21.18 -32.07
N GLN A 259 28.66 -21.47 -33.37
CA GLN A 259 29.27 -20.61 -34.38
C GLN A 259 28.45 -19.33 -34.51
N PRO A 260 29.07 -18.14 -34.50
CA PRO A 260 28.39 -16.91 -34.92
C PRO A 260 28.12 -17.00 -36.42
N SER A 261 26.85 -16.93 -36.79
CA SER A 261 26.40 -16.67 -38.16
C SER A 261 26.93 -15.31 -38.59
N MET A 262 28.02 -15.33 -39.35
CA MET A 262 28.46 -14.20 -40.15
C MET A 262 27.47 -13.98 -41.29
N SER A 263 26.61 -12.98 -41.16
CA SER A 263 26.06 -12.29 -42.32
C SER A 263 26.82 -10.98 -42.48
N SER A 264 27.89 -11.07 -43.24
CA SER A 264 28.55 -9.96 -43.90
C SER A 264 27.55 -9.18 -44.75
N ARG A 265 27.35 -7.90 -44.46
CA ARG A 265 27.05 -6.92 -45.51
C ARG A 265 27.84 -5.63 -45.27
N THR A 266 29.05 -5.68 -45.80
CA THR A 266 29.84 -4.54 -46.24
C THR A 266 29.03 -3.69 -47.22
N THR A 267 28.93 -2.38 -46.97
CA THR A 267 29.22 -1.32 -47.96
C THR A 267 29.30 0.04 -47.25
N ASN A 268 30.53 0.56 -47.20
CA ASN A 268 30.97 1.92 -47.56
C ASN A 268 30.11 3.12 -47.07
N ASN A 269 30.63 3.95 -46.16
CA ASN A 269 31.55 5.06 -46.45
C ASN A 269 30.89 6.14 -47.34
N SER A 270 30.56 7.30 -46.77
CA SER A 270 31.00 8.61 -47.30
C SER A 270 30.44 9.76 -46.45
N LEU A 271 31.38 10.57 -45.93
CA LEU A 271 31.19 11.94 -45.46
C LEU A 271 31.14 12.88 -46.68
N SER A 272 30.07 13.67 -46.78
CA SER A 272 29.98 14.97 -47.50
C SER A 272 28.58 15.51 -47.23
N ASN A 273 28.40 16.53 -46.38
CA ASN A 273 28.61 17.95 -46.61
C ASN A 273 27.87 18.51 -47.86
N LEU A 274 27.21 19.65 -47.65
CA LEU A 274 26.55 20.59 -48.59
C LEU A 274 25.02 20.50 -48.80
N SER A 275 24.33 21.39 -48.07
CA SER A 275 23.38 22.42 -48.55
C SER A 275 21.96 22.08 -49.06
N PRO A 276 21.02 23.06 -48.99
CA PRO A 276 19.57 22.83 -48.84
C PRO A 276 18.78 22.98 -50.16
N VAL A 277 17.69 22.23 -50.29
CA VAL A 277 16.77 22.27 -51.46
C VAL A 277 15.29 22.30 -50.96
N PRO A 278 14.41 23.07 -51.62
CA PRO A 278 13.14 23.60 -51.04
C PRO A 278 11.94 22.63 -51.05
N PRO A 279 10.80 22.99 -50.41
CA PRO A 279 9.69 22.07 -50.18
C PRO A 279 8.91 21.74 -51.46
N LYS A 280 8.81 20.45 -51.79
CA LYS A 280 7.85 19.94 -52.77
C LYS A 280 6.47 19.83 -52.12
N LYS A 281 5.53 20.58 -52.72
CA LYS A 281 4.08 20.46 -52.52
C LYS A 281 3.64 19.04 -52.92
N THR A 282 3.22 18.23 -51.96
CA THR A 282 2.48 17.00 -52.24
C THR A 282 1.00 17.32 -52.22
N LEU A 283 0.41 17.30 -53.42
CA LEU A 283 -1.01 17.38 -53.69
C LEU A 283 -1.76 16.23 -53.02
N LEU A 284 -2.88 16.57 -52.39
CA LEU A 284 -3.90 15.68 -51.88
C LEU A 284 -4.58 14.93 -53.03
N PRO A 285 -4.90 13.63 -52.90
CA PRO A 285 -5.93 13.00 -53.71
C PRO A 285 -7.34 13.27 -53.16
N PRO A 286 -8.37 13.29 -54.03
CA PRO A 286 -9.72 13.76 -53.72
C PRO A 286 -10.55 12.78 -52.90
N LEU A 287 -11.46 13.35 -52.11
CA LEU A 287 -12.55 12.67 -51.40
C LEU A 287 -13.34 11.77 -52.35
N ALA A 288 -13.33 10.46 -52.08
CA ALA A 288 -14.37 9.55 -52.54
C ALA A 288 -15.46 9.49 -51.45
N VAL A 289 -16.62 10.07 -51.78
CA VAL A 289 -17.88 9.94 -51.05
C VAL A 289 -18.33 8.48 -51.15
N GLN A 290 -18.22 7.73 -50.05
CA GLN A 290 -18.97 6.48 -49.87
C GLN A 290 -20.15 6.75 -48.94
N THR A 291 -21.31 6.92 -49.57
CA THR A 291 -22.64 6.76 -48.99
C THR A 291 -22.86 5.29 -48.65
N SER A 292 -22.78 4.92 -47.36
CA SER A 292 -23.27 3.63 -46.89
C SER A 292 -23.94 3.73 -45.52
N ARG A 293 -25.27 3.63 -45.58
CA ARG A 293 -26.21 3.07 -44.59
C ARG A 293 -26.29 3.72 -43.22
N SER A 294 -27.26 4.64 -43.16
CA SER A 294 -28.04 5.01 -41.97
C SER A 294 -28.42 3.77 -41.15
N ARG A 295 -27.86 3.67 -39.94
CA ARG A 295 -28.28 2.71 -38.92
C ARG A 295 -29.33 3.42 -38.06
N ALA A 296 -30.54 2.87 -38.05
CA ALA A 296 -31.68 3.42 -37.33
C ALA A 296 -31.37 3.65 -35.83
N PRO A 297 -31.93 4.71 -35.22
CA PRO A 297 -31.82 4.93 -33.78
C PRO A 297 -32.56 3.82 -33.00
N PRO A 298 -32.07 3.45 -31.80
CA PRO A 298 -32.80 2.54 -30.93
C PRO A 298 -34.16 3.14 -30.51
N PRO A 299 -35.20 2.31 -30.34
CA PRO A 299 -36.51 2.78 -29.91
C PRO A 299 -36.45 3.38 -28.49
N PRO A 300 -37.28 4.39 -28.18
CA PRO A 300 -37.40 4.95 -26.84
C PRO A 300 -37.94 3.91 -25.85
N PRO A 301 -37.54 3.98 -24.56
CA PRO A 301 -38.11 3.12 -23.53
C PRO A 301 -39.60 3.42 -23.38
N SER A 302 -40.41 2.36 -23.48
CA SER A 302 -41.85 2.39 -23.29
C SER A 302 -42.18 2.84 -21.86
N THR A 303 -42.78 4.02 -21.73
CA THR A 303 -43.49 4.46 -20.53
C THR A 303 -44.74 3.62 -20.37
N THR A 304 -44.67 2.55 -19.58
CA THR A 304 -45.85 1.84 -19.10
C THR A 304 -46.40 2.60 -17.89
N ASN A 305 -47.38 3.44 -18.18
CA ASN A 305 -48.25 4.09 -17.22
C ASN A 305 -49.29 3.06 -16.75
N GLY A 306 -49.33 2.77 -15.46
CA GLY A 306 -50.37 1.98 -14.79
C GLY A 306 -50.23 2.19 -13.29
N HIS A 307 -50.83 3.23 -12.73
CA HIS A 307 -52.12 3.12 -12.02
C HIS A 307 -52.19 1.89 -11.11
N ASN A 308 -51.77 2.05 -9.85
CA ASN A 308 -52.67 1.79 -8.73
C ASN A 308 -52.15 2.46 -7.45
N ALA A 309 -52.96 3.39 -6.96
CA ALA A 309 -53.00 3.79 -5.56
C ALA A 309 -53.39 2.57 -4.69
N PRO A 310 -53.04 2.55 -3.39
CA PRO A 310 -53.95 3.18 -2.45
C PRO A 310 -53.26 4.05 -1.38
N SER A 311 -53.95 5.15 -1.12
CA SER A 311 -54.00 5.91 0.13
C SER A 311 -53.62 5.13 1.39
N ARG A 312 -52.68 5.68 2.18
CA ARG A 312 -52.58 5.37 3.61
C ARG A 312 -52.31 6.64 4.41
N SER A 313 -53.43 7.16 4.91
CA SER A 313 -53.64 7.85 6.19
C SER A 313 -52.42 8.44 6.91
N THR A 314 -52.44 9.76 6.94
CA THR A 314 -52.02 10.63 8.05
C THR A 314 -52.38 10.04 9.42
N THR A 315 -51.43 10.03 10.35
CA THR A 315 -51.77 10.04 11.78
C THR A 315 -50.79 10.97 12.50
N SER A 316 -51.31 12.14 12.83
CA SER A 316 -50.78 13.09 13.80
C SER A 316 -51.01 12.56 15.22
N ALA A 317 -49.97 12.56 16.04
CA ALA A 317 -50.06 12.57 17.51
C ALA A 317 -48.91 13.49 17.96
N SER A 318 -49.12 14.75 18.34
CA SER A 318 -49.86 15.30 19.48
C SER A 318 -49.37 14.79 20.84
N ALA A 319 -48.54 15.66 21.44
CA ALA A 319 -48.45 16.06 22.85
C ALA A 319 -48.69 15.02 23.97
N ALA A 320 -47.67 14.86 24.83
CA ALA A 320 -47.87 14.66 26.26
C ALA A 320 -46.77 15.41 27.03
N THR A 321 -47.20 16.51 27.64
CA THR A 321 -46.52 17.25 28.71
C THR A 321 -46.99 16.69 30.05
N LEU A 322 -46.12 16.81 31.08
CA LEU A 322 -46.36 16.77 32.54
C LEU A 322 -46.13 15.42 33.26
N PRO A 323 -45.90 15.44 34.59
CA PRO A 323 -45.56 16.56 35.47
C PRO A 323 -44.09 16.59 35.91
#